data_AF-A0A7S0M0Y9-F1
#
_entry.id   AF-A0A7S0M0Y9-F1
#
_cell.length_a   1.000
_cell.length_b   1.000
_cell.length_c   1.000
_cell.angle_alpha   90.00
_cell.angle_beta   90.00
_cell.angle_gamma   90.00
#
_symmetry.space_group_name_H-M   'P 1'
#
loop_
_entity.id
_entity.type
_entity.pdbx_description
1 polymer ?
#
loop_
_entity_poly.entity_id
_entity_poly.type
_entity_poly.pdbx_seq_one_letter_code
_entity_poly.pdbx_strand_id
1 'polypeptide(L)'
;PEVNMEGPDGAEHSGVLSKKKLDHGRFEDPYKQKVQCWIRKNVLFIRALGSDKFPIPGTIPDKVDLNIWKLGEREDKGKFTLLHPGGAATKLRADSQQEADNWINVIAASIKRAKEEEIQARLAAENALRQRAEADAAKQKEEQEKIRKEKLEKEKMDKELLEQDRMRKEILAKQKRLEHDTLEKQRLKDLEEQRALAAQVAKKRAEDSMGANPIVASDPKQQAAAPPPAASGPY
;
A
#
# COMPACT_ATOMS: atom_id res chain seq x y z
N PRO A 1 -17.63 -27.75 26.92
CA PRO A 1 -17.73 -26.84 28.08
C PRO A 1 -19.19 -26.70 28.51
N GLU A 2 -19.57 -27.48 29.52
CA GLU A 2 -20.88 -27.42 30.16
C GLU A 2 -21.14 -26.00 30.63
N VAL A 3 -22.20 -25.40 30.12
CA VAL A 3 -22.65 -24.08 30.55
C VAL A 3 -23.19 -24.28 31.95
N ASN A 4 -22.33 -24.09 32.97
CA ASN A 4 -22.77 -23.88 34.34
C ASN A 4 -23.95 -22.91 34.26
N MET A 5 -25.14 -23.39 34.61
CA MET A 5 -26.35 -22.58 34.59
C MET A 5 -26.21 -21.54 35.70
N GLU A 6 -25.55 -20.44 35.35
CA GLU A 6 -25.13 -19.35 36.23
C GLU A 6 -26.28 -18.96 37.15
N GLY A 7 -26.11 -19.27 38.43
CA GLY A 7 -26.96 -18.75 39.49
C GLY A 7 -26.71 -17.25 39.70
N PRO A 8 -27.34 -16.66 40.72
CA PRO A 8 -27.05 -15.28 41.11
C PRO A 8 -25.59 -15.06 41.59
N ASP A 9 -24.82 -16.12 41.83
CA ASP A 9 -23.46 -16.06 42.38
C ASP A 9 -22.49 -15.35 41.43
N GLY A 10 -22.09 -14.12 41.76
CA GLY A 10 -21.27 -13.24 40.92
C GLY A 10 -22.07 -12.33 39.99
N ALA A 11 -23.38 -12.18 40.21
CA ALA A 11 -24.19 -11.16 39.56
C ALA A 11 -23.86 -9.75 40.11
N GLU A 12 -23.94 -8.76 39.24
CA GLU A 12 -23.76 -7.34 39.59
C GLU A 12 -24.92 -6.83 40.45
N HIS A 13 -26.11 -7.38 40.19
CA HIS A 13 -27.30 -7.12 40.98
C HIS A 13 -28.23 -8.33 40.88
N SER A 14 -28.88 -8.69 41.98
CA SER A 14 -29.82 -9.80 42.02
C SER A 14 -30.93 -9.55 43.03
N GLY A 15 -32.11 -10.11 42.79
CA GLY A 15 -33.25 -9.97 43.67
C GLY A 15 -34.48 -10.70 43.14
N VAL A 16 -35.59 -10.59 43.88
CA VAL A 16 -36.85 -11.23 43.51
C VAL A 16 -37.81 -10.14 43.03
N LEU A 17 -38.36 -10.33 41.84
CA LEU A 17 -39.35 -9.44 41.26
C LEU A 17 -40.63 -10.20 40.98
N SER A 18 -41.68 -9.48 40.63
CA SER A 18 -42.94 -10.05 40.17
C SER A 18 -43.09 -9.77 38.68
N LYS A 19 -43.26 -10.80 37.85
CA LYS A 19 -43.40 -10.68 36.40
C LYS A 19 -44.88 -10.64 36.03
N LYS A 20 -45.26 -9.71 35.16
CA LYS A 20 -46.62 -9.66 34.62
C LYS A 20 -46.86 -10.85 33.70
N LYS A 21 -47.89 -11.66 33.98
CA LYS A 21 -48.38 -12.65 33.02
C LYS A 21 -49.13 -11.98 31.87
N LEU A 22 -48.90 -12.47 30.65
CA LEU A 22 -49.65 -12.05 29.47
C LEU A 22 -51.10 -12.53 29.60
N ASP A 23 -51.28 -13.82 29.90
CA ASP A 23 -52.59 -14.45 30.05
C ASP A 23 -52.94 -14.62 31.54
N HIS A 24 -53.64 -13.63 32.09
CA HIS A 24 -54.15 -13.65 33.46
C HIS A 24 -55.68 -13.64 33.44
N GLY A 25 -56.30 -14.42 34.33
CA GLY A 25 -57.75 -14.40 34.49
C GLY A 25 -58.24 -13.03 34.98
N ARG A 26 -59.50 -12.68 34.70
CA ARG A 26 -60.11 -11.38 35.06
C ARG A 26 -59.93 -10.96 36.53
N PHE A 27 -59.83 -11.93 37.44
CA PHE A 27 -59.72 -11.71 38.88
C PHE A 27 -58.34 -12.09 39.44
N GLU A 28 -57.39 -12.43 38.59
CA GLU A 28 -56.03 -12.82 38.98
C GLU A 28 -55.13 -11.59 39.06
N ASP A 29 -54.32 -11.45 40.13
CA ASP A 29 -53.24 -10.43 40.13
C ASP A 29 -52.29 -10.76 38.96
N PRO A 30 -52.18 -9.89 37.94
CA PRO A 30 -51.31 -10.15 36.79
C PRO A 30 -49.84 -10.29 37.20
N TYR A 31 -49.44 -9.78 38.37
CA TYR A 31 -48.09 -9.89 38.93
C TYR A 31 -47.96 -10.99 39.98
N LYS A 32 -48.84 -12.01 40.01
CA LYS A 32 -48.72 -13.10 40.99
C LYS A 32 -47.45 -13.95 40.82
N GLN A 33 -46.83 -13.94 39.64
CA GLN A 33 -45.66 -14.77 39.34
C GLN A 33 -44.39 -14.12 39.90
N LYS A 34 -43.82 -14.72 40.94
CA LYS A 34 -42.49 -14.34 41.45
C LYS A 34 -41.39 -14.92 40.56
N VAL A 35 -40.38 -14.10 40.31
CA VAL A 35 -39.21 -14.43 39.49
C VAL A 35 -37.94 -14.01 40.20
N GLN A 36 -36.90 -14.83 40.13
CA GLN A 36 -35.56 -14.43 40.52
C GLN A 36 -34.90 -13.76 39.32
N CYS A 37 -34.43 -12.54 39.55
CA CYS A 37 -33.77 -11.73 38.54
C CYS A 37 -32.32 -11.48 38.94
N TRP A 38 -31.41 -11.50 37.97
CA TRP A 38 -30.03 -11.09 38.18
C TRP A 38 -29.40 -10.55 36.90
N ILE A 39 -28.46 -9.62 37.06
CA ILE A 39 -27.73 -9.00 35.94
C ILE A 39 -26.28 -9.47 35.96
N ARG A 40 -25.80 -9.91 34.81
CA ARG A 40 -24.40 -10.29 34.60
C ARG A 40 -24.00 -9.93 33.17
N LYS A 41 -22.91 -9.17 33.01
CA LYS A 41 -22.35 -8.83 31.68
C LYS A 41 -23.41 -8.24 30.74
N ASN A 42 -24.17 -7.24 31.21
CA ASN A 42 -25.26 -6.59 30.48
C ASN A 42 -26.42 -7.51 30.05
N VAL A 43 -26.56 -8.71 30.64
CA VAL A 43 -27.74 -9.57 30.43
C VAL A 43 -28.53 -9.66 31.72
N LEU A 44 -29.81 -9.34 31.66
CA LEU A 44 -30.76 -9.59 32.73
C LEU A 44 -31.35 -11.00 32.54
N PHE A 45 -31.12 -11.87 33.51
CA PHE A 45 -31.69 -13.20 33.57
C PHE A 45 -32.94 -13.18 34.45
N ILE A 46 -33.98 -13.88 34.03
CA ILE A 46 -35.27 -13.95 34.74
C ILE A 46 -35.68 -15.42 34.84
N ARG A 47 -35.67 -15.97 36.06
CA ARG A 47 -36.08 -17.36 36.33
C ARG A 47 -37.36 -17.39 37.14
N ALA A 48 -38.32 -18.23 36.74
CA ALA A 48 -39.55 -18.43 37.53
C ALA A 48 -39.26 -19.11 38.87
N LEU A 49 -39.90 -18.62 39.93
CA LEU A 49 -39.89 -19.23 41.25
C LEU A 49 -41.19 -19.99 41.49
N GLY A 50 -41.10 -21.12 42.21
CA GLY A 50 -42.23 -21.88 42.72
C GLY A 50 -42.95 -21.16 43.86
N SER A 51 -44.02 -21.77 44.36
CA SER A 51 -44.79 -21.25 45.50
C SER A 51 -43.97 -21.18 46.79
N ASP A 52 -42.96 -22.03 46.90
CA ASP A 52 -41.98 -22.11 47.97
C ASP A 52 -40.81 -21.10 47.81
N LYS A 53 -40.87 -20.25 46.79
CA LYS A 53 -39.81 -19.29 46.41
C LYS A 53 -38.50 -19.96 45.98
N PHE A 54 -38.51 -21.26 45.70
CA PHE A 54 -37.36 -21.94 45.12
C PHE A 54 -37.42 -21.95 43.59
N PRO A 55 -36.27 -21.96 42.91
CA PRO A 55 -36.24 -22.14 41.46
C PRO A 55 -36.99 -23.40 41.04
N ILE A 56 -37.88 -23.27 40.05
CA ILE A 56 -38.60 -24.44 39.52
C ILE A 56 -37.57 -25.34 38.79
N PRO A 57 -37.41 -26.62 39.21
CA PRO A 57 -36.44 -27.52 38.58
C PRO A 57 -36.67 -27.64 37.06
N GLY A 58 -35.60 -27.60 36.27
CA GLY A 58 -35.66 -27.70 34.81
C GLY A 58 -36.05 -26.41 34.08
N THR A 59 -36.34 -25.31 34.78
CA THR A 59 -36.63 -24.02 34.12
C THR A 59 -35.36 -23.29 33.68
N ILE A 60 -35.29 -22.99 32.38
CA ILE A 60 -34.23 -22.15 31.80
C ILE A 60 -34.59 -20.68 32.08
N PRO A 61 -33.65 -19.86 32.58
CA PRO A 61 -33.90 -18.43 32.73
C PRO A 61 -34.15 -17.76 31.37
N ASP A 62 -35.18 -16.91 31.30
CA ASP A 62 -35.33 -15.97 30.19
C ASP A 62 -34.14 -15.02 30.21
N LYS A 63 -33.63 -14.67 29.02
CA LYS A 63 -32.50 -13.74 28.85
C LYS A 63 -32.98 -12.46 28.19
N VAL A 64 -32.65 -11.34 28.82
CA VAL A 64 -32.94 -10.00 28.33
C VAL A 64 -31.61 -9.29 28.11
N ASP A 65 -31.22 -9.17 26.84
CA ASP A 65 -29.97 -8.53 26.44
C ASP A 65 -30.09 -7.00 26.53
N LEU A 66 -29.45 -6.39 27.52
CA LEU A 66 -29.52 -4.95 27.76
C LEU A 66 -28.73 -4.13 26.73
N ASN A 67 -27.99 -4.77 25.81
CA ASN A 67 -27.45 -4.08 24.64
C ASN A 67 -28.55 -3.73 23.63
N ILE A 68 -29.64 -4.52 23.61
CA ILE A 68 -30.72 -4.42 22.62
C ILE A 68 -31.98 -3.84 23.25
N TRP A 69 -32.33 -4.30 24.45
CA TRP A 69 -33.54 -3.91 25.15
C TRP A 69 -33.39 -2.52 25.76
N LYS A 70 -34.51 -1.79 25.85
CA LYS A 70 -34.58 -0.45 26.43
C LYS A 70 -35.50 -0.45 27.64
N LEU A 71 -35.19 0.41 28.60
CA LEU A 71 -36.13 0.72 29.67
C LEU A 71 -37.29 1.54 29.09
N GLY A 72 -38.52 1.07 29.30
CA GLY A 72 -39.73 1.81 29.00
C GLY A 72 -40.07 2.83 30.08
N GLU A 73 -41.25 3.44 29.98
CA GLU A 73 -41.72 4.40 30.96
C GLU A 73 -41.91 3.74 32.34
N ARG A 74 -41.58 4.52 33.39
CA ARG A 74 -41.83 4.12 34.78
C ARG A 74 -43.34 4.11 34.99
N GLU A 75 -43.83 3.02 35.57
CA GLU A 75 -45.21 2.91 36.01
C GLU A 75 -45.27 3.12 37.54
N ASP A 76 -46.42 3.58 38.05
CA ASP A 76 -46.63 3.73 39.49
C ASP A 76 -46.55 2.39 40.23
N LYS A 77 -46.23 2.46 41.54
CA LYS A 77 -46.23 1.31 42.48
C LYS A 77 -45.12 0.29 42.19
N GLY A 78 -43.89 0.77 41.99
CA GLY A 78 -42.71 -0.06 41.84
C GLY A 78 -42.67 -0.91 40.56
N LYS A 79 -43.36 -0.47 39.50
CA LYS A 79 -43.48 -1.18 38.23
C LYS A 79 -42.58 -0.55 37.16
N PHE A 80 -42.00 -1.39 36.33
CA PHE A 80 -41.20 -0.96 35.18
C PHE A 80 -41.30 -1.96 34.03
N THR A 81 -41.05 -1.47 32.83
CA THR A 81 -41.15 -2.27 31.60
C THR A 81 -39.83 -2.24 30.86
N LEU A 82 -39.42 -3.40 30.33
CA LEU A 82 -38.34 -3.52 29.36
C LEU A 82 -38.95 -3.76 27.98
N LEU A 83 -38.49 -3.01 26.99
CA LEU A 83 -39.01 -3.02 25.63
C LEU A 83 -37.93 -3.53 24.68
N HIS A 84 -38.27 -4.55 23.90
CA HIS A 84 -37.46 -5.05 22.81
C HIS A 84 -37.83 -4.30 21.51
N PRO A 85 -36.85 -3.93 20.66
CA PRO A 85 -37.14 -3.32 19.36
C PRO A 85 -38.03 -4.19 18.45
N GLY A 86 -38.01 -5.51 18.61
CA GLY A 86 -38.90 -6.44 17.91
C GLY A 86 -40.34 -6.51 18.47
N GLY A 87 -40.74 -5.57 19.33
CA GLY A 87 -42.12 -5.47 19.85
C GLY A 87 -42.43 -6.27 21.11
N ALA A 88 -41.51 -7.12 21.59
CA ALA A 88 -41.67 -7.81 22.86
C ALA A 88 -41.53 -6.85 24.05
N ALA A 89 -42.27 -7.09 25.12
CA ALA A 89 -42.20 -6.30 26.34
C ALA A 89 -42.23 -7.19 27.59
N THR A 90 -41.35 -6.89 28.55
CA THR A 90 -41.29 -7.59 29.84
C THR A 90 -41.63 -6.60 30.95
N LYS A 91 -42.75 -6.81 31.63
CA LYS A 91 -43.20 -5.96 32.74
C LYS A 91 -42.86 -6.61 34.08
N LEU A 92 -42.19 -5.86 34.95
CA LEU A 92 -41.72 -6.31 36.26
C LEU A 92 -42.21 -5.36 37.35
N ARG A 93 -42.43 -5.90 38.56
CA ARG A 93 -42.83 -5.16 39.76
C ARG A 93 -41.95 -5.56 40.94
N ALA A 94 -41.30 -4.58 41.56
CA ALA A 94 -40.57 -4.76 42.81
C ALA A 94 -41.51 -4.70 44.02
N ASP A 95 -41.04 -5.12 45.19
CA ASP A 95 -41.88 -5.13 46.40
C ASP A 95 -41.98 -3.72 47.03
N SER A 96 -41.11 -2.79 46.64
CA SER A 96 -41.18 -1.38 47.03
C SER A 96 -40.79 -0.43 45.89
N GLN A 97 -41.15 0.85 46.01
CA GLN A 97 -40.74 1.87 45.04
C GLN A 97 -39.23 2.07 45.03
N GLN A 98 -38.59 2.07 46.21
CA GLN A 98 -37.14 2.19 46.34
C GLN A 98 -36.41 1.04 45.63
N GLU A 99 -36.91 -0.19 45.78
CA GLU A 99 -36.33 -1.36 45.11
C GLU A 99 -36.50 -1.25 43.58
N ALA A 100 -37.67 -0.82 43.11
CA ALA A 100 -37.88 -0.59 41.68
C ALA A 100 -36.92 0.46 41.12
N ASP A 101 -36.68 1.55 41.87
CA ASP A 101 -35.77 2.61 41.46
C ASP A 101 -34.32 2.10 41.43
N ASN A 102 -33.92 1.26 42.39
CA ASN A 102 -32.63 0.59 42.36
C ASN A 102 -32.47 -0.29 41.11
N TRP A 103 -33.46 -1.13 40.79
CA TRP A 103 -33.44 -1.95 39.57
C TRP A 103 -33.36 -1.11 38.30
N ILE A 104 -34.18 -0.07 38.19
CA ILE A 104 -34.18 0.88 37.08
C ILE A 104 -32.79 1.50 36.90
N ASN A 105 -32.18 1.97 37.99
CA ASN A 105 -30.87 2.60 37.95
C ASN A 105 -29.77 1.64 37.51
N VAL A 106 -29.76 0.41 38.03
CA VAL A 106 -28.78 -0.62 37.63
C VAL A 106 -28.95 -1.00 36.15
N ILE A 107 -30.18 -1.20 35.70
CA ILE A 107 -30.48 -1.53 34.30
C ILE A 107 -30.07 -0.35 33.40
N ALA A 108 -30.44 0.87 33.74
CA ALA A 108 -30.08 2.07 32.98
C ALA A 108 -28.57 2.27 32.90
N ALA A 109 -27.85 2.05 34.01
CA ALA A 109 -26.39 2.12 34.04
C ALA A 109 -25.74 1.04 33.15
N SER A 110 -26.31 -0.17 33.14
CA SER A 110 -25.84 -1.28 32.28
C SER A 110 -26.05 -0.96 30.79
N ILE A 111 -27.25 -0.49 30.42
CA ILE A 111 -27.56 -0.05 29.04
C ILE A 111 -26.64 1.09 28.60
N LYS A 112 -26.36 2.05 29.50
CA LYS A 112 -25.47 3.17 29.21
C LYS A 112 -24.04 2.69 28.97
N ARG A 113 -23.52 1.83 29.83
CA ARG A 113 -22.17 1.26 29.71
C ARG A 113 -22.00 0.47 28.42
N ALA A 114 -22.97 -0.36 28.06
CA ALA A 114 -23.01 -1.09 26.80
C ALA A 114 -22.82 -0.16 25.58
N LYS A 115 -23.58 0.95 25.55
CA LYS A 115 -23.48 1.93 24.46
C LYS A 115 -22.14 2.67 24.46
N GLU A 116 -21.62 3.03 25.63
CA GLU A 116 -20.32 3.68 25.75
C GLU A 116 -19.20 2.75 25.27
N GLU A 117 -19.23 1.46 25.64
CA GLU A 117 -18.28 0.44 25.17
C GLU A 117 -18.36 0.25 23.65
N GLU A 118 -19.56 0.23 23.06
CA GLU A 118 -19.74 0.16 21.60
C GLU A 118 -19.14 1.38 20.89
N ILE A 119 -19.39 2.60 21.41
CA ILE A 119 -18.83 3.83 20.87
C ILE A 119 -17.30 3.82 20.96
N GLN A 120 -16.75 3.40 22.09
CA GLN A 120 -15.30 3.30 22.28
C GLN A 120 -14.67 2.27 21.35
N ALA A 121 -15.30 1.09 21.18
CA ALA A 121 -14.83 0.07 20.25
C ALA A 121 -14.83 0.59 18.80
N ARG A 122 -15.87 1.33 18.40
CA ARG A 122 -15.94 1.96 17.08
C ARG A 122 -14.84 3.01 16.87
N LEU A 123 -14.64 3.90 17.84
CA LEU A 123 -13.59 4.92 17.78
C LEU A 123 -12.19 4.29 17.74
N ALA A 124 -11.95 3.22 18.51
CA ALA A 124 -10.70 2.49 18.49
C ALA A 124 -10.44 1.84 17.12
N ALA A 125 -11.46 1.22 16.53
CA ALA A 125 -11.36 0.62 15.20
C ALA A 125 -11.08 1.66 14.10
N GLU A 126 -11.74 2.83 14.16
CA GLU A 126 -11.52 3.93 13.22
C GLU A 126 -10.10 4.49 13.31
N ASN A 127 -9.60 4.71 14.53
CA ASN A 127 -8.22 5.17 14.74
C ASN A 127 -7.20 4.14 14.25
N ALA A 128 -7.43 2.85 14.46
CA ALA A 128 -6.56 1.80 13.96
C ALA A 128 -6.52 1.75 12.42
N LEU A 129 -7.67 1.94 11.76
CA LEU A 129 -7.73 2.05 10.30
C LEU A 129 -6.97 3.25 9.78
N ARG A 130 -7.13 4.41 10.43
CA ARG A 130 -6.42 5.64 10.07
C ARG A 130 -4.90 5.47 10.20
N GLN A 131 -4.42 4.89 11.31
CA GLN A 131 -2.99 4.65 11.50
C GLN A 131 -2.41 3.70 10.46
N ARG A 132 -3.15 2.66 10.06
CA ARG A 132 -2.73 1.76 8.97
C ARG A 132 -2.64 2.50 7.64
N ALA A 133 -3.66 3.30 7.31
CA ALA A 133 -3.65 4.10 6.08
C ALA A 133 -2.50 5.11 6.06
N GLU A 134 -2.21 5.78 7.18
CA GLU A 134 -1.07 6.70 7.30
C GLU A 134 0.28 5.97 7.19
N ALA A 135 0.42 4.78 7.78
CA ALA A 135 1.62 3.96 7.68
C ALA A 135 1.85 3.46 6.24
N ASP A 136 0.80 3.02 5.54
CA ASP A 136 0.89 2.58 4.15
C ASP A 136 1.21 3.75 3.22
N ALA A 137 0.61 4.92 3.46
CA ALA A 137 0.95 6.14 2.71
C ALA A 137 2.41 6.59 2.95
N ALA A 138 2.92 6.44 4.17
CA ALA A 138 4.33 6.74 4.48
C ALA A 138 5.28 5.79 3.74
N LYS A 139 5.00 4.48 3.75
CA LYS A 139 5.77 3.48 3.01
C LYS A 139 5.78 3.75 1.51
N GLN A 140 4.63 4.07 0.93
CA GLN A 140 4.53 4.42 -0.49
C GLN A 140 5.35 5.66 -0.83
N LYS A 141 5.34 6.68 0.01
CA LYS A 141 6.16 7.89 -0.20
C LYS A 141 7.66 7.57 -0.14
N GLU A 142 8.09 6.75 0.82
CA GLU A 142 9.49 6.34 0.93
C GLU A 142 9.93 5.52 -0.30
N GLU A 143 9.09 4.59 -0.76
CA GLU A 143 9.35 3.79 -1.96
C GLU A 143 9.39 4.66 -3.22
N GLN A 144 8.46 5.60 -3.39
CA GLN A 144 8.51 6.57 -4.48
C GLN A 144 9.76 7.44 -4.44
N GLU A 145 10.23 7.84 -3.26
CA GLU A 145 11.47 8.60 -3.13
C GLU A 145 12.70 7.76 -3.51
N LYS A 146 12.75 6.48 -3.11
CA LYS A 146 13.81 5.55 -3.53
C LYS A 146 13.84 5.38 -5.04
N ILE A 147 12.69 5.12 -5.67
CA ILE A 147 12.57 4.99 -7.12
C ILE A 147 13.01 6.29 -7.82
N ARG A 148 12.64 7.45 -7.27
CA ARG A 148 13.05 8.74 -7.83
C ARG A 148 14.56 8.95 -7.74
N LYS A 149 15.20 8.59 -6.62
CA LYS A 149 16.65 8.66 -6.45
C LYS A 149 17.37 7.74 -7.42
N GLU A 150 16.92 6.50 -7.55
CA GLU A 150 17.49 5.52 -8.47
C GLU A 150 17.39 5.98 -9.93
N LYS A 151 16.24 6.52 -10.34
CA LYS A 151 16.08 7.09 -11.70
C LYS A 151 17.02 8.26 -11.95
N LEU A 152 17.20 9.14 -10.97
CA LEU A 152 18.11 10.28 -11.08
C LEU A 152 19.58 9.84 -11.18
N GLU A 153 19.97 8.81 -10.42
CA GLU A 153 21.32 8.25 -10.48
C GLU A 153 21.58 7.57 -11.82
N LYS A 154 20.62 6.79 -12.32
CA LYS A 154 20.70 6.18 -13.65
C LYS A 154 20.85 7.23 -14.76
N GLU A 155 20.08 8.33 -14.70
CA GLU A 155 20.19 9.42 -15.67
C GLU A 155 21.58 10.09 -15.64
N LYS A 156 22.18 10.24 -14.45
CA LYS A 156 23.55 10.78 -14.31
C LYS A 156 24.59 9.84 -14.93
N MET A 157 24.48 8.54 -14.67
CA MET A 157 25.38 7.53 -15.25
C MET A 157 25.27 7.51 -16.78
N ASP A 158 24.05 7.56 -17.32
CA ASP A 158 23.84 7.58 -18.78
C ASP A 158 24.44 8.85 -19.42
N LYS A 159 24.34 10.01 -18.76
CA LYS A 159 24.98 11.25 -19.22
C LYS A 159 26.51 11.15 -19.19
N GLU A 160 27.07 10.63 -18.11
CA GLU A 160 28.53 10.44 -17.99
C GLU A 160 29.06 9.47 -19.06
N LEU A 161 28.32 8.39 -19.34
CA LEU A 161 28.71 7.41 -20.35
C LEU A 161 28.69 8.02 -21.76
N LEU A 162 27.70 8.86 -22.05
CA LEU A 162 27.60 9.61 -23.30
C LEU A 162 28.77 10.61 -23.45
N GLU A 163 29.14 11.29 -22.37
CA GLU A 163 30.26 12.22 -22.36
C GLU A 163 31.61 11.50 -22.54
N GLN A 164 31.80 10.35 -21.88
CA GLN A 164 32.98 9.50 -22.11
C GLN A 164 33.07 9.01 -23.56
N ASP A 165 31.97 8.57 -24.17
CA ASP A 165 31.96 8.13 -25.58
C ASP A 165 32.33 9.28 -26.53
N ARG A 166 31.80 10.49 -26.28
CA ARG A 166 32.16 11.70 -27.04
C ARG A 166 33.66 12.01 -26.92
N MET A 167 34.20 11.97 -25.71
CA MET A 167 35.63 12.20 -25.45
C MET A 167 36.50 11.15 -26.15
N ARG A 168 36.13 9.86 -26.09
CA ARG A 168 36.86 8.79 -26.79
C ARG A 168 36.86 8.98 -28.30
N LYS A 169 35.71 9.35 -28.89
CA LYS A 169 35.60 9.66 -30.32
C LYS A 169 36.50 10.83 -30.71
N GLU A 170 36.55 11.88 -29.89
CA GLU A 170 37.42 13.04 -30.14
C GLU A 170 38.91 12.66 -30.07
N ILE A 171 39.32 11.89 -29.05
CA ILE A 171 40.71 11.41 -28.90
C ILE A 171 41.10 10.56 -30.11
N LEU A 172 40.24 9.62 -30.51
CA LEU A 172 40.49 8.75 -31.67
C LEU A 172 40.61 9.56 -32.97
N ALA A 173 39.76 10.59 -33.15
CA ALA A 173 39.84 11.48 -34.30
C ALA A 173 41.15 12.27 -34.33
N LYS A 174 41.63 12.76 -33.18
CA LYS A 174 42.92 13.44 -33.06
C LYS A 174 44.10 12.52 -33.38
N GLN A 175 44.08 11.29 -32.87
CA GLN A 175 45.11 10.29 -33.17
C GLN A 175 45.18 9.98 -34.68
N LYS A 176 44.04 9.74 -35.32
CA LYS A 176 43.99 9.48 -36.77
C LYS A 176 44.53 10.64 -37.61
N ARG A 177 44.26 11.89 -37.20
CA ARG A 177 44.83 13.07 -37.87
C ARG A 177 46.36 13.11 -37.74
N LEU A 178 46.87 12.86 -36.53
CA LEU A 178 48.32 12.81 -36.30
C LEU A 178 48.99 11.67 -37.09
N GLU A 179 48.39 10.48 -37.13
CA GLU A 179 48.88 9.36 -37.93
C GLU A 179 48.87 9.69 -39.42
N HIS A 180 47.80 10.31 -39.93
CA HIS A 180 47.73 10.75 -41.32
C HIS A 180 48.84 11.77 -41.64
N ASP A 181 49.02 12.81 -40.82
CA ASP A 181 50.04 13.84 -41.01
C ASP A 181 51.46 13.25 -40.96
N THR A 182 51.71 12.27 -40.09
CA THR A 182 53.01 11.59 -40.02
C THR A 182 53.28 10.72 -41.25
N LEU A 183 52.28 9.98 -41.73
CA LEU A 183 52.38 9.20 -42.97
C LEU A 183 52.59 10.10 -44.19
N GLU A 184 51.90 11.24 -44.26
CA GLU A 184 52.07 12.21 -45.34
C GLU A 184 53.46 12.84 -45.33
N LYS A 185 53.97 13.23 -44.16
CA LYS A 185 55.36 13.69 -44.00
C LYS A 185 56.38 12.63 -44.41
N GLN A 186 56.13 11.37 -44.08
CA GLN A 186 57.02 10.28 -44.48
C GLN A 186 57.01 10.09 -46.01
N ARG A 187 55.83 10.06 -46.64
CA ARG A 187 55.70 9.98 -48.10
C ARG A 187 56.40 11.15 -48.81
N LEU A 188 56.32 12.36 -48.26
CA LEU A 188 57.02 13.53 -48.75
C LEU A 188 58.54 13.35 -48.71
N LYS A 189 59.08 12.83 -47.60
CA LYS A 189 60.52 12.52 -47.48
C LYS A 189 60.94 11.44 -48.47
N ASP A 190 60.20 10.34 -48.54
CA ASP A 190 60.52 9.23 -49.46
C ASP A 190 60.51 9.72 -50.93
N LEU A 191 59.59 10.62 -51.28
CA LEU A 191 59.51 11.22 -52.62
C LEU A 191 60.66 12.20 -52.90
N GLU A 192 61.10 12.95 -51.88
CA GLU A 192 62.28 13.81 -51.95
C GLU A 192 63.56 12.99 -52.12
N GLU A 193 63.71 11.89 -51.37
CA GLU A 193 64.82 10.94 -51.50
C GLU A 193 64.83 10.28 -52.88
N GLN A 194 63.67 9.86 -53.40
CA GLN A 194 63.56 9.35 -54.76
C GLN A 194 63.96 10.39 -55.82
N ARG A 195 63.56 11.66 -55.65
CA ARG A 195 64.00 12.75 -56.54
C ARG A 195 65.50 12.99 -56.45
N ALA A 196 66.08 12.93 -55.26
CA ALA A 196 67.53 13.07 -55.06
C ALA A 196 68.29 11.92 -55.72
N LEU A 197 67.83 10.68 -55.56
CA LEU A 197 68.37 9.50 -56.23
C LEU A 197 68.25 9.62 -57.76
N ALA A 198 67.09 10.01 -58.27
CA ALA A 198 66.89 10.23 -59.71
C ALA A 198 67.81 11.31 -60.27
N ALA A 199 68.04 12.40 -59.53
CA ALA A 199 68.98 13.46 -59.91
C ALA A 199 70.44 12.96 -59.93
N GLN A 200 70.85 12.13 -58.96
CA GLN A 200 72.18 11.50 -58.95
C GLN A 200 72.36 10.52 -60.11
N VAL A 201 71.35 9.70 -60.42
CA VAL A 201 71.38 8.78 -61.57
C VAL A 201 71.43 9.56 -62.88
N ALA A 202 70.68 10.67 -63.01
CA ALA A 202 70.74 11.54 -64.18
C ALA A 202 72.12 12.19 -64.32
N LYS A 203 72.73 12.64 -63.21
CA LYS A 203 74.10 13.18 -63.20
C LYS A 203 75.13 12.11 -63.59
N LYS A 204 75.03 10.90 -63.05
CA LYS A 204 75.91 9.78 -63.40
C LYS A 204 75.75 9.34 -64.86
N ARG A 205 74.52 9.30 -65.38
CA ARG A 205 74.25 9.06 -66.81
C ARG A 205 74.82 10.17 -67.71
N ALA A 206 74.80 11.43 -67.27
CA ALA A 206 75.42 12.53 -68.00
C ALA A 206 76.96 12.45 -67.98
N GLU A 207 77.54 11.97 -66.88
CA GLU A 207 78.99 11.71 -66.76
C GLU A 207 79.43 10.50 -67.59
N ASP A 208 78.67 9.39 -67.55
CA ASP A 208 78.89 8.21 -68.41
C ASP A 208 78.64 8.51 -69.90
N SER A 209 77.89 9.57 -70.22
CA SER A 209 77.64 10.08 -71.58
C SER A 209 78.77 10.95 -72.15
N MET A 210 79.87 11.19 -71.43
CA MET A 210 81.06 11.88 -71.97
C MET A 210 82.03 10.96 -72.74
N GLY A 211 81.57 9.75 -73.12
CA GLY A 211 82.34 8.75 -73.89
C GLY A 211 81.78 8.32 -75.25
N ALA A 212 80.77 9.00 -75.81
CA ALA A 212 80.28 8.68 -77.16
C ALA A 212 79.77 9.93 -77.91
N ASN A 213 80.36 10.20 -79.07
CA ASN A 213 80.01 11.27 -80.02
C ASN A 213 78.90 10.79 -81.00
N PRO A 214 78.25 11.70 -81.78
CA PRO A 214 76.79 11.76 -81.86
C PRO A 214 76.23 11.46 -83.26
N ILE A 215 74.94 11.18 -83.36
CA ILE A 215 74.17 11.35 -84.61
C ILE A 215 72.90 12.18 -84.33
N VAL A 216 73.00 13.41 -84.82
CA VAL A 216 72.02 14.38 -85.33
C VAL A 216 70.53 14.03 -85.27
N ALA A 217 69.84 14.85 -84.48
CA ALA A 217 68.48 15.40 -84.53
C ALA A 217 67.56 15.11 -85.73
N SER A 218 66.27 14.90 -85.42
CA SER A 218 65.12 15.55 -86.08
C SER A 218 63.85 15.34 -85.24
N ASP A 219 63.16 16.43 -84.91
CA ASP A 219 61.88 16.51 -84.19
C ASP A 219 61.14 17.75 -84.73
N PRO A 220 59.83 17.99 -84.51
CA PRO A 220 58.67 17.08 -84.43
C PRO A 220 57.53 17.57 -85.37
N LYS A 221 56.45 16.78 -85.57
CA LYS A 221 55.09 17.33 -85.64
C LYS A 221 53.96 16.30 -85.47
N GLN A 222 53.24 16.54 -84.37
CA GLN A 222 51.77 16.52 -84.21
C GLN A 222 51.02 15.21 -84.50
N GLN A 223 50.69 14.56 -83.39
CA GLN A 223 49.83 13.39 -83.26
C GLN A 223 48.36 13.84 -83.11
N ALA A 224 47.51 13.20 -83.90
CA ALA A 224 46.07 13.25 -83.79
C ALA A 224 45.53 12.20 -82.79
N ALA A 225 44.26 12.42 -82.42
CA ALA A 225 43.26 11.47 -81.93
C ALA A 225 43.12 11.23 -80.41
N ALA A 226 41.95 11.68 -79.93
CA ALA A 226 41.19 11.30 -78.74
C ALA A 226 40.85 9.78 -78.70
N PRO A 227 40.10 9.21 -77.73
CA PRO A 227 39.38 9.80 -76.58
C PRO A 227 39.52 9.00 -75.25
N PRO A 228 38.84 9.40 -74.15
CA PRO A 228 38.41 8.44 -73.13
C PRO A 228 36.88 8.24 -73.14
N PRO A 229 36.38 7.00 -73.00
CA PRO A 229 34.98 6.75 -72.72
C PRO A 229 34.68 6.74 -71.21
N ALA A 230 33.51 7.31 -70.91
CA ALA A 230 32.45 6.85 -70.02
C ALA A 230 32.76 6.04 -68.74
N ALA A 231 32.28 6.62 -67.63
CA ALA A 231 31.29 6.06 -66.70
C ALA A 231 31.57 4.73 -65.97
N SER A 232 31.51 4.80 -64.63
CA SER A 232 30.67 3.91 -63.81
C SER A 232 30.79 4.30 -62.33
N GLY A 233 29.69 4.74 -61.70
CA GLY A 233 29.41 4.31 -60.31
C GLY A 233 29.02 2.82 -60.31
N PRO A 234 28.33 2.26 -59.31
CA PRO A 234 27.97 2.75 -57.98
C PRO A 234 28.53 1.83 -56.87
N TYR A 235 28.44 2.26 -55.60
CA TYR A 235 27.95 1.51 -54.42
C TYR A 235 28.11 2.36 -53.17
#